data_AF-A0A516WX30-F1
#
_entry.id   AF-A0A516WX30-F1
#
_cell.length_a   1.000
_cell.length_b   1.000
_cell.length_c   1.000
_cell.angle_alpha   90.00
_cell.angle_beta   90.00
_cell.angle_gamma   90.00
#
_symmetry.space_group_name_H-M   'P 1'
#
loop_
_entity.id
_entity.type
_entity.pdbx_description
1 polymer ?
#
loop_
_entity_poly.entity_id
_entity_poly.type
_entity_poly.pdbx_seq_one_letter_code
_entity_poly.pdbx_strand_id
1 'polypeptide(L)'
;MTVPNPEATNRLAGLDAVLWAINNRHELDDLTLASANVDELLAELQRLHGFTDEQCKLIATSSARVLTRQYRDRIAAEREEVLKDLND
;
A
#
# COMPACT_ATOMS: atom_id res chain seq x y z
N MET A 1 17.88 -22.64 -0.21
CA MET A 1 16.64 -21.88 0.04
C MET A 1 17.00 -20.77 0.98
N THR A 2 17.33 -19.60 0.44
CA THR A 2 17.51 -18.36 1.21
C THR A 2 16.15 -18.02 1.82
N VAL A 3 16.09 -17.88 3.13
CA VAL A 3 14.89 -17.41 3.81
C VAL A 3 14.69 -15.96 3.35
N PRO A 4 13.53 -15.58 2.78
CA PRO A 4 13.32 -14.20 2.35
C PRO A 4 13.51 -13.28 3.55
N ASN A 5 14.28 -12.21 3.37
CA ASN A 5 14.50 -11.22 4.42
C ASN A 5 13.14 -10.64 4.83
N PRO A 6 12.63 -10.91 6.05
CA PRO A 6 11.28 -10.51 6.45
C PRO A 6 11.09 -8.99 6.44
N GLU A 7 12.16 -8.21 6.64
CA GLU A 7 12.13 -6.76 6.55
C GLU A 7 11.87 -6.30 5.11
N ALA A 8 12.56 -6.90 4.13
CA ALA A 8 12.38 -6.58 2.71
C ALA A 8 11.00 -7.04 2.20
N THR A 9 10.50 -8.18 2.68
CA THR A 9 9.13 -8.65 2.36
C THR A 9 8.07 -7.70 2.92
N ASN A 10 8.19 -7.26 4.17
CA ASN A 10 7.26 -6.30 4.77
C ASN A 10 7.31 -4.94 4.09
N ARG A 11 8.53 -4.47 3.75
CA ARG A 11 8.71 -3.23 2.98
C ARG A 11 8.05 -3.32 1.61
N LEU A 12 8.25 -4.43 0.89
CA LEU A 12 7.61 -4.65 -0.41
C LEU A 12 6.08 -4.63 -0.30
N ALA A 13 5.52 -5.30 0.71
CA ALA A 13 4.09 -5.33 0.97
C ALA A 13 3.53 -3.92 1.27
N GLY A 14 4.26 -3.09 2.01
CA GLY A 14 3.90 -1.69 2.25
C GLY A 14 3.91 -0.84 0.97
N LEU A 15 4.96 -0.98 0.14
CA LEU A 15 5.06 -0.28 -1.15
C LEU A 15 3.93 -0.69 -2.11
N ASP A 16 3.56 -1.97 -2.13
CA ASP A 16 2.44 -2.48 -2.92
C ASP A 16 1.10 -1.86 -2.50
N ALA A 17 0.84 -1.76 -1.20
CA ALA A 17 -0.37 -1.13 -0.67
C ALA A 17 -0.45 0.36 -1.04
N VAL A 18 0.67 1.09 -0.98
CA VAL A 18 0.75 2.50 -1.37
C VAL A 18 0.54 2.66 -2.88
N LEU A 19 1.16 1.82 -3.72
CA LEU A 19 0.93 1.85 -5.17
C LEU A 19 -0.52 1.55 -5.54
N TRP A 20 -1.15 0.60 -4.83
CA TRP A 20 -2.56 0.33 -5.02
C TRP A 20 -3.40 1.57 -4.71
N ALA A 21 -3.17 2.25 -3.58
CA ALA A 21 -3.91 3.46 -3.21
C ALA A 21 -3.76 4.59 -4.25
N ILE A 22 -2.56 4.75 -4.84
CA ILE A 22 -2.33 5.76 -5.87
C ILE A 22 -3.05 5.41 -7.17
N ASN A 23 -2.97 4.15 -7.60
CA ASN A 23 -3.56 3.71 -8.87
C ASN A 23 -5.10 3.60 -8.80
N ASN A 24 -5.65 3.35 -7.61
CA ASN A 24 -7.09 3.14 -7.38
C ASN A 24 -7.69 4.28 -6.54
N ARG A 25 -7.20 5.51 -6.72
CA ARG A 25 -7.63 6.68 -5.93
C ARG A 25 -9.16 6.85 -5.90
N HIS A 26 -9.84 6.66 -7.02
CA HIS A 26 -11.29 6.81 -7.08
C HIS A 26 -12.02 5.77 -6.22
N GLU A 27 -11.58 4.51 -6.27
CA GLU A 27 -12.12 3.44 -5.43
C GLU A 27 -11.83 3.71 -3.94
N LEU A 28 -10.62 4.16 -3.60
CA LEU A 28 -10.29 4.53 -2.23
C LEU A 28 -11.13 5.72 -1.72
N ASP A 29 -11.35 6.73 -2.56
CA ASP A 29 -12.20 7.88 -2.25
C ASP A 29 -13.66 7.43 -2.00
N ASP A 30 -14.19 6.53 -2.85
CA ASP A 30 -15.53 5.95 -2.69
C ASP A 30 -15.67 5.12 -1.41
N LEU A 31 -14.70 4.25 -1.10
CA LEU A 31 -14.66 3.48 0.14
C LEU A 31 -14.58 4.37 1.38
N THR A 32 -13.76 5.42 1.31
CA THR A 32 -13.61 6.39 2.40
C THR A 32 -14.91 7.15 2.65
N LEU A 33 -15.63 7.54 1.59
CA LEU A 33 -16.90 8.24 1.69
C LEU A 33 -18.04 7.35 2.21
N ALA A 34 -18.02 6.06 1.85
CA ALA A 34 -19.03 5.08 2.28
C ALA A 34 -18.85 4.62 3.74
N SER A 35 -17.62 4.68 4.27
CA SER A 35 -17.29 4.24 5.62
C SER A 35 -17.70 5.28 6.67
N ALA A 36 -18.29 4.86 7.79
CA ALA A 36 -18.68 5.77 8.86
C ALA A 36 -17.48 6.30 9.68
N ASN A 37 -16.38 5.54 9.71
CA ASN A 37 -15.16 5.89 10.42
C ASN A 37 -13.93 5.16 9.82
N VAL A 38 -12.75 5.45 10.36
CA VAL A 38 -11.49 4.85 9.89
C VAL A 38 -11.47 3.33 10.13
N ASP A 39 -11.98 2.83 11.26
CA ASP A 39 -11.95 1.39 11.54
C ASP A 39 -12.78 0.59 10.53
N GLU A 40 -13.92 1.13 10.08
CA GLU A 40 -14.73 0.56 9.02
C GLU A 40 -14.02 0.58 7.66
N LEU A 41 -13.34 1.69 7.33
CA LEU A 41 -12.51 1.78 6.12
C LEU A 41 -11.40 0.72 6.13
N LEU A 42 -10.71 0.55 7.26
CA LEU A 42 -9.66 -0.48 7.41
C LEU A 42 -10.26 -1.87 7.21
N ALA A 43 -11.40 -2.18 7.84
CA ALA A 43 -12.05 -3.48 7.70
C ALA A 43 -12.47 -3.79 6.25
N GLU A 44 -13.00 -2.80 5.52
CA GLU A 44 -13.35 -2.94 4.11
C GLU A 44 -12.12 -3.14 3.23
N LEU A 45 -11.03 -2.40 3.47
CA LEU A 45 -9.76 -2.59 2.75
C LEU A 45 -9.17 -4.00 2.98
N GLN A 46 -9.26 -4.53 4.19
CA GLN A 46 -8.87 -5.91 4.48
C GLN A 46 -9.77 -6.91 3.78
N ARG A 47 -11.09 -6.70 3.82
CA ARG A 47 -12.09 -7.61 3.25
C ARG A 47 -12.00 -7.69 1.73
N LEU A 48 -11.79 -6.55 1.06
CA LEU A 48 -11.82 -6.45 -0.40
C LEU A 48 -10.47 -6.76 -1.04
N HIS A 49 -9.37 -6.35 -0.40
CA HIS A 49 -8.04 -6.42 -1.01
C HIS A 49 -7.08 -7.36 -0.26
N GLY A 50 -7.50 -7.94 0.86
CA GLY A 50 -6.67 -8.86 1.65
C GLY A 50 -5.47 -8.17 2.31
N PHE A 51 -5.52 -6.85 2.47
CA PHE A 51 -4.45 -6.09 3.11
C PHE A 51 -4.31 -6.46 4.59
N THR A 52 -3.11 -6.33 5.13
CA THR A 52 -2.85 -6.45 6.56
C THR A 52 -3.21 -5.16 7.29
N ASP A 53 -3.33 -5.23 8.61
CA ASP A 53 -3.48 -4.07 9.49
C ASP A 53 -2.48 -2.95 9.20
N GLU A 54 -1.21 -3.31 8.99
CA GLU A 54 -0.14 -2.34 8.73
C GLU A 54 -0.29 -1.68 7.36
N GLN A 55 -0.65 -2.45 6.34
CA GLN A 55 -0.93 -1.93 4.99
C GLN A 55 -2.14 -1.00 4.99
N CYS A 56 -3.23 -1.37 5.64
CA CYS A 56 -4.41 -0.53 5.76
C CYS A 56 -4.10 0.78 6.51
N LYS A 57 -3.31 0.73 7.59
CA LYS A 57 -2.87 1.93 8.32
C LYS A 57 -1.99 2.84 7.44
N LEU A 58 -1.10 2.27 6.63
CA LEU A 58 -0.30 3.02 5.67
C LEU A 58 -1.18 3.73 4.63
N ILE A 59 -2.21 3.04 4.10
CA ILE A 59 -3.17 3.63 3.17
C ILE A 59 -3.98 4.74 3.85
N ALA A 60 -4.55 4.50 5.03
CA ALA A 60 -5.41 5.45 5.73
C ALA A 60 -4.67 6.72 6.21
N THR A 61 -3.37 6.62 6.49
CA THR A 61 -2.52 7.77 6.90
C THR A 61 -1.83 8.46 5.72
N SER A 62 -1.98 7.92 4.50
CA SER A 62 -1.39 8.50 3.29
C SER A 62 -2.07 9.82 2.93
N SER A 63 -1.30 10.91 2.99
CA SER A 63 -1.81 12.24 2.58
C SER A 63 -2.05 12.32 1.06
N ALA A 64 -2.93 13.21 0.60
CA ALA A 64 -3.11 13.46 -0.84
C ALA A 64 -1.80 13.84 -1.59
N ARG A 65 -0.75 14.30 -0.89
CA ARG A 65 0.57 14.59 -1.49
C ARG A 65 1.29 13.33 -2.01
N VAL A 66 0.99 12.16 -1.43
CA VAL A 66 1.54 10.88 -1.89
C VAL A 66 0.77 10.28 -3.07
N LEU A 67 -0.35 10.90 -3.49
CA LEU A 67 -1.15 10.48 -4.65
C LEU A 67 -0.75 11.20 -5.94
N THR A 68 0.45 11.78 -6.01
CA THR A 68 0.97 12.43 -7.21
C THR A 68 1.68 11.44 -8.13
N ARG A 69 1.67 11.70 -9.45
CA ARG A 69 2.39 10.87 -10.43
C ARG A 69 3.88 10.76 -10.12
N GLN A 70 4.51 11.86 -9.71
CA GLN A 70 5.92 11.86 -9.32
C GLN A 70 6.21 10.93 -8.13
N TYR A 71 5.33 10.93 -7.13
CA TYR A 71 5.49 10.05 -5.98
C TYR A 71 5.26 8.58 -6.37
N ARG A 72 4.26 8.31 -7.21
CA ARG A 72 4.02 6.97 -7.77
C ARG A 72 5.24 6.41 -8.48
N ASP A 73 5.88 7.21 -9.34
CA ASP A 73 7.06 6.79 -10.08
C ASP A 73 8.24 6.50 -9.14
N ARG A 74 8.40 7.31 -8.09
CA ARG A 74 9.41 7.06 -7.03
C ARG A 74 9.15 5.75 -6.27
N ILE A 75 7.91 5.51 -5.83
CA ILE A 75 7.56 4.29 -5.08
C ILE A 75 7.69 3.05 -5.96
N ALA A 76 7.36 3.16 -7.26
CA ALA A 76 7.55 2.07 -8.21
C ALA A 76 9.04 1.71 -8.37
N ALA A 77 9.92 2.71 -8.47
CA ALA A 77 11.36 2.49 -8.53
C ALA A 77 11.89 1.84 -7.25
N GLU A 78 11.47 2.32 -6.08
CA GLU A 78 11.86 1.74 -4.78
C GLU A 78 11.39 0.27 -4.65
N ARG A 79 10.18 -0.03 -5.13
CA ARG A 79 9.65 -1.38 -5.18
C ARG A 79 10.51 -2.29 -6.05
N GLU A 80 10.92 -1.82 -7.22
CA GLU A 80 11.80 -2.59 -8.12
C GLU A 80 13.18 -2.85 -7.51
N GLU A 81 13.73 -1.89 -6.76
CA GLU A 81 15.00 -2.07 -6.03
C GLU A 81 14.86 -3.15 -4.96
N VAL A 82 13.85 -3.07 -4.08
CA VAL A 82 13.61 -4.08 -3.04
C VAL A 82 13.37 -5.47 -3.64
N LEU A 83 12.72 -5.53 -4.80
CA LEU A 83 12.44 -6.80 -5.48
C LEU A 83 13.69 -7.42 -6.12
N LYS A 84 14.68 -6.61 -6.53
CA LYS A 84 16.00 -7.10 -6.95
C LYS A 84 16.78 -7.64 -5.75
N ASP A 85 16.83 -6.89 -4.65
CA ASP A 85 17.52 -7.29 -3.42
C ASP A 85 16.97 -8.60 -2.81
N LEU A 86 15.71 -8.93 -3.06
CA LEU A 86 15.07 -10.19 -2.62
C LEU A 86 15.38 -11.38 -3.53
N ASN A 87 15.77 -11.13 -4.79
CA ASN A 87 16.02 -12.17 -5.80
C ASN A 87 17.52 -12.48 -5.98
N ASP A 88 18.40 -11.60 -5.54
CA ASP A 88 19.87 -11.78 -5.47
C ASP A 88 20.29 -12.61 -4.23
#